data_AF-A0A851M6L1-F1
#
_entry.id   AF-A0A851M6L1-F1
#
_cell.length_a   1.000
_cell.length_b   1.000
_cell.length_c   1.000
_cell.angle_alpha   90.00
_cell.angle_beta   90.00
_cell.angle_gamma   90.00
#
_symmetry.space_group_name_H-M   'P 1'
#
loop_
_entity.id
_entity.type
_entity.pdbx_description
1 polymer ?
#
loop_
_entity_poly.entity_id
_entity_poly.type
_entity_poly.pdbx_seq_one_letter_code
_entity_poly.pdbx_strand_id
1 'polypeptide(L)'
;DALVSCHRHYRARPTHGIGRFKYLLPKEVGVRTPLLCLLSADPSFYTLTCGSRSYAMPTKTNEVLFLEERGSKMQLDAVLTTHQRVVQISGLSSTFAPILLEIIQSNQPEGVHLLVKEHTEADFKSRLKSRPELEELLAQMN
;
A
#
# COMPACT_ATOMS: atom_id res chain seq x y z
N ASP A 1 -61.85 -2.84 4.33
CA ASP A 1 -60.49 -3.37 4.62
C ASP A 1 -59.92 -4.23 3.50
N ALA A 2 -59.50 -3.65 2.36
CA ALA A 2 -58.99 -4.47 1.24
C ALA A 2 -57.90 -3.81 0.37
N LEU A 3 -57.09 -2.91 0.91
CA LEU A 3 -55.99 -2.25 0.16
C LEU A 3 -54.59 -2.48 0.77
N VAL A 4 -54.38 -3.59 1.48
CA VAL A 4 -53.08 -3.89 2.12
C VAL A 4 -52.65 -5.35 1.87
N SER A 5 -52.63 -5.82 0.62
CA SER A 5 -52.07 -7.15 0.31
C SER A 5 -51.36 -7.27 -1.05
N CYS A 6 -50.96 -6.16 -1.69
CA CYS A 6 -50.28 -6.22 -2.99
C CYS A 6 -48.75 -6.28 -2.88
N HIS A 7 -48.18 -6.21 -1.66
CA HIS A 7 -46.77 -5.87 -1.48
C HIS A 7 -45.78 -7.06 -1.63
N ARG A 8 -46.26 -8.29 -1.85
CA ARG A 8 -45.42 -9.51 -1.86
C ARG A 8 -45.51 -10.38 -3.11
N HIS A 9 -46.47 -10.16 -4.02
CA HIS A 9 -46.65 -11.02 -5.20
C HIS A 9 -45.48 -11.01 -6.17
N TYR A 10 -44.78 -9.88 -6.31
CA TYR A 10 -43.62 -9.79 -7.19
C TYR A 10 -42.44 -10.68 -6.72
N ARG A 11 -42.34 -10.97 -5.42
CA ARG A 11 -41.27 -11.81 -4.86
C ARG A 11 -41.40 -13.29 -5.22
N ALA A 12 -42.61 -13.74 -5.55
CA ALA A 12 -42.91 -15.11 -5.98
C ALA A 12 -42.84 -15.30 -7.51
N ARG A 13 -42.50 -14.26 -8.29
CA ARG A 13 -42.40 -14.34 -9.75
C ARG A 13 -41.01 -14.84 -10.18
N PRO A 14 -40.91 -15.56 -11.31
CA PRO A 14 -39.63 -16.05 -11.83
C PRO A 14 -38.67 -14.92 -12.21
N THR A 15 -39.17 -13.71 -12.46
CA THR A 15 -38.37 -12.52 -12.76
C THR A 15 -37.88 -11.77 -11.50
N HIS A 16 -38.21 -12.26 -10.30
CA HIS A 16 -37.77 -11.64 -9.06
C HIS A 16 -36.25 -11.71 -8.92
N GLY A 17 -35.61 -10.55 -8.74
CA GLY A 17 -34.17 -10.48 -8.49
C GLY A 17 -33.30 -10.37 -9.74
N ILE A 18 -33.89 -10.29 -10.95
CA ILE A 18 -33.14 -10.09 -12.21
C ILE A 18 -32.23 -8.84 -12.20
N GLY A 19 -32.61 -7.80 -11.45
CA GLY A 19 -31.84 -6.56 -11.30
C GLY A 19 -30.90 -6.54 -10.08
N ARG A 20 -30.69 -7.66 -9.40
CA ARG A 20 -29.71 -7.71 -8.30
C ARG A 20 -28.32 -7.73 -8.93
N PHE A 21 -27.59 -6.64 -8.84
CA PHE A 21 -26.22 -6.55 -9.39
C PHE A 21 -25.15 -6.50 -8.30
N LYS A 22 -25.52 -6.24 -7.04
CA LYS A 22 -24.56 -6.10 -5.92
C LYS A 22 -23.72 -7.35 -5.65
N TYR A 23 -24.17 -8.53 -6.06
CA TYR A 23 -23.39 -9.77 -5.94
C TYR A 23 -22.36 -9.95 -7.07
N LEU A 24 -22.51 -9.21 -8.18
CA LEU A 24 -21.54 -9.14 -9.26
C LEU A 24 -20.39 -8.19 -8.92
N LEU A 25 -20.65 -7.24 -8.01
CA LEU A 25 -19.64 -6.32 -7.53
C LEU A 25 -18.75 -7.02 -6.49
N PRO A 26 -17.43 -6.83 -6.55
CA PRO A 26 -16.53 -7.23 -5.47
C PRO A 26 -17.03 -6.64 -4.14
N LYS A 27 -17.00 -7.42 -3.06
CA LYS A 27 -17.36 -6.91 -1.74
C LYS A 27 -16.39 -5.80 -1.35
N GLU A 28 -16.91 -4.63 -1.01
CA GLU A 28 -16.11 -3.55 -0.44
C GLU A 28 -15.54 -4.03 0.90
N VAL A 29 -14.27 -4.44 0.90
CA VAL A 29 -13.54 -4.74 2.12
C VAL A 29 -13.23 -3.38 2.76
N GLY A 30 -13.93 -3.08 3.85
CA GLY A 30 -13.71 -1.84 4.59
C GLY A 30 -12.23 -1.60 4.88
N VAL A 31 -11.78 -0.36 4.69
CA VAL A 31 -10.37 0.10 4.67
C VAL A 31 -9.63 -0.04 6.02
N ARG A 32 -10.12 -0.87 6.95
CA ARG A 32 -9.70 -0.86 8.37
C ARG A 32 -9.08 -2.16 8.91
N THR A 33 -8.94 -3.21 8.11
CA THR A 33 -8.22 -4.41 8.57
C THR A 33 -6.74 -4.36 8.15
N PRO A 34 -5.79 -4.67 9.05
CA PRO A 34 -4.45 -5.02 8.62
C PRO A 34 -4.61 -6.20 7.68
N LEU A 35 -3.96 -6.09 6.52
CA LEU A 35 -4.01 -7.06 5.45
C LEU A 35 -3.22 -8.28 5.92
N LEU A 36 -3.77 -9.03 6.88
CA LEU A 36 -3.37 -10.39 7.12
C LEU A 36 -3.76 -11.11 5.85
N CYS A 37 -2.75 -11.41 5.02
CA CYS A 37 -2.89 -12.13 3.78
C CYS A 37 -3.79 -13.34 4.04
N LEU A 38 -5.03 -13.29 3.54
CA LEU A 38 -5.83 -14.50 3.41
C LEU A 38 -5.11 -15.32 2.34
N LEU A 39 -4.33 -16.29 2.81
CA LEU A 39 -3.87 -17.43 2.03
C LEU A 39 -5.10 -18.22 1.59
N SER A 40 -5.82 -17.72 0.59
CA SER A 40 -6.64 -18.56 -0.28
C SER A 40 -5.82 -18.81 -1.53
N ALA A 41 -5.00 -19.86 -1.48
CA ALA A 41 -4.39 -20.44 -2.65
C ALA A 41 -5.49 -21.15 -3.46
N ASP A 42 -6.06 -20.45 -4.43
CA ASP A 42 -6.86 -21.09 -5.48
C ASP A 42 -5.93 -21.42 -6.67
N PRO A 43 -5.69 -22.70 -7.00
CA PRO A 43 -4.66 -23.10 -7.98
C PRO A 43 -5.00 -22.86 -9.46
N SER A 44 -6.07 -22.13 -9.80
CA SER A 44 -6.63 -22.16 -11.17
C SER A 44 -7.04 -20.82 -11.78
N PHE A 45 -6.73 -19.68 -11.17
CA PHE A 45 -7.00 -18.37 -11.78
C PHE A 45 -5.75 -17.47 -11.79
N TYR A 46 -5.10 -17.38 -12.95
CA TYR A 46 -4.09 -16.37 -13.30
C TYR A 46 -4.72 -14.97 -13.33
N THR A 47 -5.11 -14.44 -12.18
CA THR A 47 -5.61 -13.06 -12.07
C THR A 47 -4.65 -12.22 -11.26
N LEU A 48 -3.92 -11.35 -11.97
CA LEU A 48 -3.18 -10.23 -11.40
C LEU A 48 -4.20 -9.20 -10.92
N THR A 49 -4.80 -9.40 -9.75
CA THR A 49 -5.47 -8.28 -9.07
C THR A 49 -4.39 -7.33 -8.57
N CYS A 50 -4.09 -6.34 -9.41
CA CYS A 50 -3.28 -5.16 -9.12
C CYS A 50 -4.03 -4.28 -8.09
N GLY A 51 -4.20 -4.77 -6.87
CA GLY A 51 -4.60 -3.97 -5.71
C GLY A 51 -3.42 -3.15 -5.20
N SER A 52 -2.75 -2.42 -6.09
CA SER A 52 -1.48 -1.77 -5.80
C SER A 52 -1.71 -0.55 -4.92
N ARG A 53 -1.25 -0.63 -3.67
CA ARG A 53 -1.13 0.56 -2.83
C ARG A 53 0.16 1.29 -3.24
N SER A 54 0.03 2.35 -4.03
CA SER A 54 1.11 3.31 -4.27
C SER A 54 1.06 4.43 -3.24
N TYR A 55 2.17 4.69 -2.55
CA TYR A 55 2.23 5.78 -1.58
C TYR A 55 3.59 6.49 -1.59
N ALA A 56 3.61 7.69 -1.03
CA ALA A 56 4.81 8.49 -0.84
C ALA A 56 5.34 8.31 0.59
N MET A 57 6.65 8.11 0.72
CA MET A 57 7.33 8.21 2.02
C MET A 57 7.52 9.68 2.38
N PRO A 58 7.57 10.01 3.68
CA PRO A 58 7.90 11.36 4.12
C PRO A 58 9.26 11.77 3.55
N THR A 59 9.30 12.96 2.94
CA THR A 59 10.51 13.53 2.36
C THR A 59 11.57 13.72 3.44
N LYS A 60 12.82 13.34 3.15
CA LYS A 60 13.95 13.61 4.04
C LYS A 60 14.73 14.80 3.51
N THR A 61 14.91 15.80 4.35
CA THR A 61 15.73 16.99 4.08
C THR A 61 17.11 16.79 4.67
N ASN A 62 18.14 16.81 3.83
CA ASN A 62 19.53 16.71 4.25
C ASN A 62 20.23 18.05 4.00
N GLU A 63 20.85 18.59 5.04
CA GLU A 63 21.66 19.80 4.94
C GLU A 63 23.09 19.40 4.59
N VAL A 64 23.56 19.83 3.42
CA VAL A 64 24.95 19.65 2.99
C VAL A 64 25.75 20.79 3.58
N LEU A 65 26.72 20.43 4.40
CA LEU A 65 27.61 21.35 5.07
C LEU A 65 29.01 21.18 4.49
N PHE A 66 29.65 22.27 4.10
CA PHE A 66 31.03 22.29 3.60
C PHE A 66 31.99 22.86 4.65
N LEU A 67 33.23 22.38 4.64
CA LEU A 67 34.28 22.85 5.56
C LEU A 67 35.06 24.01 4.92
N GLU A 68 35.11 25.15 5.60
CA GLU A 68 35.81 26.34 5.10
C GLU A 68 37.32 26.12 4.91
N GLU A 69 37.88 26.54 3.76
CA GLU A 69 39.29 26.27 3.38
C GLU A 69 40.35 26.81 4.35
N ARG A 70 40.01 27.82 5.15
CA ARG A 70 40.90 28.46 6.13
C ARG A 70 40.29 28.53 7.53
N GLY A 71 39.48 27.55 7.92
CA GLY A 71 38.90 27.47 9.27
C GLY A 71 38.41 26.06 9.63
N SER A 72 37.93 25.90 10.88
CA SER A 72 37.28 24.65 11.35
C SER A 72 35.75 24.77 11.38
N LYS A 73 35.19 25.82 10.76
CA LYS A 73 33.75 26.06 10.75
C LYS A 73 33.11 25.33 9.58
N MET A 74 32.05 24.58 9.85
CA MET A 74 31.15 24.06 8.82
C MET A 74 30.17 25.16 8.42
N GLN A 75 30.05 25.42 7.13
CA GLN A 75 29.08 26.35 6.55
C GLN A 75 28.04 25.57 5.76
N LEU A 76 26.79 26.06 5.74
CA LEU A 76 25.70 25.44 4.98
C LEU A 76 25.84 25.78 3.50
N ASP A 77 25.89 24.75 2.66
CA ASP A 77 26.04 24.86 1.23
C ASP A 77 24.68 24.71 0.52
N ALA A 78 23.96 23.63 0.81
CA ALA A 78 22.67 23.36 0.20
C ALA A 78 21.74 22.52 1.09
N VAL A 79 20.43 22.62 0.83
CA VAL A 79 19.41 21.74 1.44
C VAL A 79 18.85 20.82 0.36
N LEU A 80 19.16 19.53 0.46
CA LEU A 80 18.74 18.51 -0.50
C LEU A 80 17.50 17.78 0.02
N THR A 81 16.42 17.81 -0.75
CA THR A 81 15.19 17.05 -0.47
C THR A 81 15.20 15.73 -1.21
N THR A 82 15.10 14.62 -0.48
CA THR A 82 15.00 13.28 -1.06
C THR A 82 13.57 12.76 -0.97
N HIS A 83 12.97 12.48 -2.12
CA HIS A 83 11.63 11.90 -2.21
C HIS A 83 11.71 10.40 -2.48
N GLN A 84 10.96 9.62 -1.71
CA GLN A 84 10.86 8.18 -1.91
C GLN A 84 9.40 7.83 -2.19
N ARG A 85 9.18 6.99 -3.21
CA ARG A 85 7.87 6.44 -3.59
C ARG A 85 7.94 4.94 -3.44
N VAL A 86 6.90 4.35 -2.89
CA VAL A 86 6.79 2.91 -2.68
C VAL A 86 5.54 2.41 -3.37
N VAL A 87 5.70 1.38 -4.18
CA VAL A 87 4.62 0.70 -4.87
C VAL A 87 4.55 -0.72 -4.31
N GLN A 88 3.45 -1.03 -3.63
CA GLN A 88 3.20 -2.38 -3.13
C GLN A 88 2.50 -3.20 -4.21
N ILE A 89 3.09 -4.33 -4.59
CA ILE A 89 2.55 -5.26 -5.57
C ILE A 89 2.26 -6.58 -4.86
N SER A 90 1.07 -7.15 -5.08
CA SER A 90 0.65 -8.45 -4.56
C SER A 90 0.43 -9.45 -5.69
N GLY A 91 0.73 -10.73 -5.46
CA GLY A 91 0.42 -11.81 -6.40
C GLY A 91 1.34 -11.85 -7.63
N LEU A 92 2.63 -11.55 -7.47
CA LEU A 92 3.61 -11.74 -8.54
C LEU A 92 3.96 -13.23 -8.71
N SER A 93 3.76 -13.75 -9.93
CA SER A 93 4.23 -15.09 -10.30
C SER A 93 5.76 -15.17 -10.32
N SER A 94 6.32 -16.32 -9.93
CA SER A 94 7.76 -16.59 -10.00
C SER A 94 8.32 -16.42 -11.43
N THR A 95 7.54 -16.77 -12.45
CA THR A 95 7.95 -16.60 -13.87
C THR A 95 7.87 -15.15 -14.35
N PHE A 96 7.00 -14.34 -13.76
CA PHE A 96 6.75 -12.97 -14.18
C PHE A 96 7.62 -11.95 -13.44
N ALA A 97 7.96 -12.22 -12.18
CA ALA A 97 8.84 -11.38 -11.37
C ALA A 97 10.17 -11.01 -12.07
N PRO A 98 10.96 -11.94 -12.65
CA PRO A 98 12.22 -11.59 -13.30
C PRO A 98 12.02 -10.71 -14.54
N ILE A 99 10.99 -10.98 -15.34
CA ILE A 99 10.65 -10.20 -16.55
C ILE A 99 10.31 -8.75 -16.17
N LEU A 100 9.50 -8.58 -15.12
CA LEU A 100 9.12 -7.25 -14.63
C LEU A 100 10.32 -6.47 -14.09
N LEU A 101 11.22 -7.13 -13.35
CA LEU A 101 12.42 -6.47 -12.82
C LEU A 101 13.38 -6.02 -13.92
N GLU A 102 13.56 -6.84 -14.96
CA GLU A 102 14.38 -6.52 -16.12
C GLU A 102 13.85 -5.29 -16.89
N ILE A 103 12.54 -5.22 -17.07
CA ILE A 103 11.89 -4.07 -17.72
C ILE A 103 12.07 -2.79 -16.86
N ILE A 104 11.93 -2.88 -15.54
CA ILE A 104 12.08 -1.69 -14.69
C ILE A 104 13.54 -1.20 -14.68
N GLN A 105 14.50 -2.11 -14.64
CA GLN A 105 15.93 -1.76 -14.64
C GLN A 105 16.36 -1.17 -15.98
N SER A 106 15.89 -1.71 -17.10
CA SER A 106 16.19 -1.16 -18.44
C SER A 106 15.59 0.23 -18.67
N ASN A 107 14.52 0.58 -17.95
CA ASN A 107 13.85 1.87 -18.05
C ASN A 107 14.15 2.79 -16.84
N GLN A 108 15.21 2.51 -16.08
CA GLN A 108 15.55 3.30 -14.90
C GLN A 108 16.16 4.66 -15.32
N PRO A 109 15.54 5.80 -14.93
CA PRO A 109 16.10 7.11 -15.24
C PRO A 109 17.34 7.41 -14.39
N GLU A 110 18.19 8.30 -14.89
CA GLU A 110 19.39 8.76 -14.18
C GLU A 110 19.03 9.47 -12.87
N GLY A 111 19.79 9.21 -11.81
CA GLY A 111 19.58 9.82 -10.49
C GLY A 111 18.43 9.21 -9.65
N VAL A 112 17.75 8.17 -10.13
CA VAL A 112 16.76 7.43 -9.34
C VAL A 112 17.35 6.11 -8.85
N HIS A 113 17.18 5.80 -7.56
CA HIS A 113 17.57 4.51 -6.98
C HIS A 113 16.36 3.60 -6.81
N LEU A 114 16.37 2.46 -7.51
CA LEU A 114 15.37 1.41 -7.34
C LEU A 114 15.80 0.43 -6.24
N LEU A 115 14.89 0.13 -5.31
CA LEU A 115 15.09 -0.87 -4.26
C LEU A 115 13.87 -1.79 -4.18
N VAL A 116 14.11 -3.09 -4.38
CA VAL A 116 13.07 -4.13 -4.27
C VAL A 116 13.30 -4.91 -2.99
N LYS A 117 12.29 -4.90 -2.10
CA LYS A 117 12.29 -5.59 -0.81
C LYS A 117 10.93 -6.22 -0.55
N GLU A 118 10.92 -7.29 0.23
CA GLU A 118 9.69 -7.87 0.77
C GLU A 118 9.04 -6.90 1.77
N HIS A 119 7.72 -6.93 1.84
CA HIS A 119 6.97 -6.06 2.74
C HIS A 119 7.01 -6.59 4.18
N THR A 120 7.63 -5.84 5.09
CA THR A 120 7.68 -6.18 6.52
C THR A 120 6.78 -5.27 7.36
N GLU A 121 6.37 -5.73 8.54
CA GLU A 121 5.61 -4.91 9.49
C GLU A 121 6.40 -3.68 9.97
N ALA A 122 7.73 -3.76 9.97
CA ALA A 122 8.60 -2.64 10.31
C ALA A 122 8.49 -1.51 9.28
N ASP A 123 8.45 -1.84 7.99
CA ASP A 123 8.25 -0.86 6.91
C ASP A 123 6.89 -0.18 7.04
N PHE A 124 5.86 -0.92 7.45
CA PHE A 124 4.54 -0.34 7.72
C PHE A 124 4.58 0.62 8.92
N LYS A 125 5.22 0.22 10.02
CA LYS A 125 5.37 1.06 11.23
C LYS A 125 6.19 2.32 10.94
N SER A 126 7.19 2.25 10.05
CA SER A 126 8.02 3.40 9.68
C SER A 126 7.25 4.57 9.05
N ARG A 127 6.08 4.28 8.48
CA ARG A 127 5.17 5.30 7.93
C ARG A 127 4.32 5.97 9.01
N LEU A 128 4.12 5.31 10.15
CA LEU A 128 3.29 5.83 11.23
C LEU A 128 4.07 6.83 12.06
N LYS A 129 3.34 7.74 12.72
CA LYS A 129 3.93 8.62 13.72
C LYS A 129 4.41 7.78 14.91
N SER A 130 5.56 8.13 15.47
CA SER A 130 6.04 7.55 16.73
C SER A 130 5.03 7.81 17.85
N ARG A 131 4.98 6.89 18.81
CA ARG A 131 4.12 6.98 20.00
C ARG A 131 5.01 6.98 21.25
N PRO A 132 5.62 8.13 21.61
CA PRO A 132 6.59 8.20 22.70
C PRO A 132 5.99 7.72 24.03
N GLU A 133 4.73 8.07 24.31
CA GLU A 133 4.02 7.65 25.54
C GLU A 133 3.95 6.12 25.70
N LEU A 134 3.74 5.39 24.60
CA LEU A 134 3.66 3.92 24.65
C LEU A 134 5.05 3.30 24.88
N GLU A 135 6.09 3.87 24.28
CA GLU A 135 7.47 3.43 24.45
C GLU A 135 7.96 3.67 25.89
N GLU A 136 7.59 4.80 26.49
CA GLU A 136 7.88 5.13 27.90
C GLU A 136 7.20 4.15 28.87
N LEU A 137 5.92 3.81 28.65
CA LEU A 137 5.20 2.83 29.47
C LEU A 137 5.79 1.43 29.37
N LEU A 138 6.24 1.02 28.17
CA LEU A 138 6.93 -0.25 27.98
C LEU A 138 8.28 -0.27 28.69
N ALA A 139 9.00 0.86 28.70
CA ALA A 139 10.27 0.99 29.43
C ALA A 139 10.09 0.95 30.95
N GLN A 140 8.96 1.41 31.48
CA GLN A 140 8.62 1.36 32.91
C GLN A 140 8.19 -0.04 33.39
N MET A 141 7.71 -0.89 32.49
CA MET A 141 7.31 -2.27 32.80
C MET A 141 8.49 -3.27 32.80
N ASN A 142 9.60 -2.92 32.16
CA ASN A 142 10.82 -3.73 32.07
C ASN A 142 11.80 -3.41 33.20
#